data_AF-A0A0N4T501-F1
#
_entry.id   AF-A0A0N4T501-F1
#
_cell.length_a   1.000
_cell.length_b   1.000
_cell.length_c   1.000
_cell.angle_alpha   90.00
_cell.angle_beta   90.00
_cell.angle_gamma   90.00
#
_symmetry.space_group_name_H-M   'P 1'
#
loop_
_entity.id
_entity.type
_entity.pdbx_description
1 polymer ?
#
loop_
_entity_poly.entity_id
_entity_poly.type
_entity_poly.pdbx_seq_one_letter_code
_entity_poly.pdbx_strand_id
1 'polypeptide(L)'
;MARILYKACMSVEKISTVKTEQLIEIFRKIGKWPLLEDNWNNYIIDITDMIASVTQNFGDPILFKIFIDAESKNTTIHGLYIDQANLGLGSGTRDYYLNLIKFPKHLKAYKEYQLETLKLVLSGANISYNISELINDINDIIAFEIEIAKLIVPEANRRNSSRLYNKRIIADLYTLIPQVSL
;
A
#
# COMPACT_ATOMS: atom_id res chain seq x y z
N MET A 1 18.32 5.85 -22.38
CA MET A 1 17.75 5.28 -21.14
C MET A 1 16.86 4.07 -21.43
N ALA A 2 15.85 4.16 -22.31
CA ALA A 2 14.94 3.05 -22.64
C ALA A 2 15.62 1.73 -23.04
N ARG A 3 16.65 1.77 -23.90
CA ARG A 3 17.38 0.57 -24.33
C ARG A 3 18.09 -0.16 -23.19
N ILE A 4 18.59 0.57 -22.19
CA ILE A 4 19.28 -0.01 -21.04
C ILE A 4 18.27 -0.69 -20.11
N LEU A 5 17.17 0.02 -19.79
CA LEU A 5 16.09 -0.51 -18.98
C LEU A 5 15.50 -1.79 -19.61
N TYR A 6 15.20 -1.76 -20.91
CA TYR A 6 14.70 -2.92 -21.62
C TYR A 6 15.64 -4.13 -21.50
N LYS A 7 16.95 -3.94 -21.74
CA LYS A 7 17.92 -5.02 -21.60
C LYS A 7 17.99 -5.57 -20.17
N ALA A 8 17.90 -4.71 -19.16
CA ALA A 8 17.86 -5.14 -17.76
C ALA A 8 16.62 -5.97 -17.46
N CYS A 9 15.42 -5.50 -17.85
CA CYS A 9 14.16 -6.21 -17.64
C CYS A 9 14.09 -7.57 -18.37
N MET A 10 14.68 -7.65 -19.56
CA MET A 10 14.69 -8.90 -20.35
C MET A 10 15.78 -9.89 -19.93
N SER A 11 16.68 -9.52 -19.02
CA SER A 11 17.76 -10.39 -18.55
C SER A 11 17.27 -11.36 -17.46
N VAL A 12 16.43 -12.32 -17.84
CA VAL A 12 15.81 -13.30 -16.91
C VAL A 12 16.86 -14.07 -16.09
N GLU A 13 18.01 -14.41 -16.67
CA GLU A 13 19.12 -15.09 -15.97
C GLU A 13 19.69 -14.25 -14.80
N LYS A 14 19.78 -12.93 -14.97
CA LYS A 14 20.24 -12.04 -13.89
C LYS A 14 19.18 -11.94 -12.80
N ILE A 15 17.90 -11.83 -13.19
CA ILE A 15 16.77 -11.77 -12.27
C ILE A 15 16.68 -13.06 -11.44
N SER A 16 16.86 -14.22 -12.07
CA SER A 16 16.82 -15.52 -11.37
C SER A 16 18.00 -15.76 -10.43
N THR A 17 19.12 -15.05 -10.64
CA THR A 17 20.28 -15.07 -9.74
C THR A 17 20.02 -14.22 -8.50
N VAL A 18 19.53 -12.99 -8.67
CA VAL A 18 19.26 -12.04 -7.57
C VAL A 18 18.06 -12.46 -6.71
N LYS A 19 17.04 -13.07 -7.34
CA LYS A 19 15.81 -13.53 -6.66
C LYS A 19 15.17 -12.42 -5.81
N THR A 20 14.91 -12.67 -4.53
CA THR A 20 14.22 -11.77 -3.60
C THR A 20 15.17 -10.87 -2.80
N GLU A 21 16.49 -10.99 -2.99
CA GLU A 21 17.49 -10.31 -2.15
C GLU A 21 17.30 -8.79 -2.12
N GLN A 22 17.19 -8.16 -3.29
CA GLN A 22 16.98 -6.71 -3.40
C GLN A 22 15.64 -6.26 -2.79
N LEU A 23 14.58 -7.06 -2.95
CA LEU A 23 13.26 -6.76 -2.39
C LEU A 23 13.32 -6.76 -0.85
N ILE A 24 13.93 -7.79 -0.27
CA ILE A 24 14.09 -7.94 1.18
C ILE A 24 14.95 -6.81 1.75
N GLU A 25 16.04 -6.45 1.08
CA GLU A 25 16.91 -5.35 1.52
C GLU A 25 16.14 -4.02 1.58
N ILE A 26 15.28 -3.75 0.60
CA ILE A 26 14.44 -2.54 0.59
C ILE A 26 13.41 -2.59 1.73
N PHE A 27 12.74 -3.74 1.95
CA PHE A 27 11.76 -3.87 3.05
C PHE A 27 12.37 -3.72 4.44
N ARG A 28 13.63 -4.13 4.64
CA ARG A 28 14.33 -3.88 5.91
C ARG A 28 14.68 -2.42 6.13
N LYS A 29 14.96 -1.68 5.04
CA LYS A 29 15.24 -0.24 5.10
C LYS A 29 13.97 0.59 5.36
N ILE A 30 12.82 0.13 4.90
CA ILE A 30 11.56 0.89 4.93
C ILE A 30 10.62 0.30 5.98
N GLY A 31 10.43 1.02 7.09
CA GLY A 31 9.37 0.72 8.07
C GLY A 31 9.57 -0.56 8.89
N LYS A 32 10.69 -1.28 8.73
CA LYS A 32 11.04 -2.50 9.48
C LYS A 32 9.87 -3.48 9.55
N TRP A 33 9.52 -4.08 8.42
CA TRP A 33 8.35 -4.95 8.30
C TRP A 33 8.38 -6.09 9.35
N PRO A 34 7.34 -6.28 10.19
CA PRO A 34 7.41 -7.19 11.35
C PRO A 34 7.78 -8.63 10.99
N LEU A 35 7.32 -9.10 9.83
CA LEU A 35 7.59 -10.46 9.35
C LEU A 35 9.07 -10.70 8.99
N LEU A 36 9.88 -9.65 8.86
CA LEU A 36 11.31 -9.75 8.53
C LEU A 36 12.24 -9.51 9.74
N GLU A 37 11.69 -9.24 10.92
CA GLU A 37 12.41 -8.72 12.08
C GLU A 37 12.08 -9.52 13.35
N ASP A 38 13.09 -10.21 13.93
CA ASP A 38 12.90 -11.06 15.13
C ASP A 38 12.51 -10.26 16.39
N ASN A 39 12.94 -9.00 16.49
CA ASN A 39 12.73 -8.12 17.65
C ASN A 39 11.91 -6.89 17.29
N TRP A 40 10.90 -7.06 16.44
CA TRP A 40 10.03 -5.97 16.05
C TRP A 40 9.31 -5.39 17.29
N ASN A 41 9.40 -4.08 17.46
CA ASN A 41 8.83 -3.36 18.60
C ASN A 41 7.85 -2.30 18.10
N ASN A 42 6.58 -2.42 18.53
CA ASN A 42 5.48 -1.53 18.15
C ASN A 42 5.66 -0.08 18.61
N TYR A 43 6.45 0.18 19.65
CA TYR A 43 6.71 1.54 20.17
C TYR A 43 7.64 2.38 19.28
N ILE A 44 8.17 1.81 18.18
CA ILE A 44 9.17 2.46 17.31
C ILE A 44 8.52 3.02 16.03
N ILE A 45 7.26 2.73 15.74
CA ILE A 45 6.66 3.12 14.46
C ILE A 45 5.98 4.48 14.55
N ASP A 46 6.62 5.47 13.93
CA ASP A 46 5.94 6.68 13.48
C ASP A 46 5.23 6.39 12.15
N ILE A 47 3.90 6.45 12.16
CA ILE A 47 3.07 6.22 10.98
C ILE A 47 3.39 7.23 9.88
N THR A 48 3.72 8.47 10.26
CA THR A 48 4.09 9.54 9.33
C THR A 48 5.36 9.17 8.58
N ASP A 49 6.41 8.80 9.30
CA ASP A 49 7.69 8.41 8.70
C ASP A 49 7.53 7.17 7.81
N MET A 50 6.68 6.23 8.22
CA MET A 50 6.38 5.04 7.41
C MET A 50 5.70 5.41 6.09
N ILE A 51 4.64 6.22 6.12
CA ILE A 51 3.92 6.66 4.90
C ILE A 51 4.86 7.46 4.00
N ALA A 52 5.63 8.39 4.57
CA ALA A 52 6.57 9.22 3.83
C ALA A 52 7.67 8.37 3.16
N SER A 53 8.26 7.42 3.90
CA SER A 53 9.31 6.54 3.40
C SER A 53 8.80 5.61 2.29
N VAL A 54 7.62 5.01 2.46
CA VAL A 54 7.01 4.16 1.42
C VAL A 54 6.71 4.96 0.17
N THR A 55 6.15 6.17 0.31
CA THR A 55 5.80 7.04 -0.82
C THR A 55 7.05 7.53 -1.55
N GLN A 56 8.10 7.92 -0.82
CA GLN A 56 9.35 8.40 -1.42
C GLN A 56 10.09 7.30 -2.20
N ASN A 57 10.08 6.07 -1.70
CA ASN A 57 10.86 4.98 -2.29
C ASN A 57 10.09 4.19 -3.36
N PHE A 58 8.78 4.02 -3.21
CA PHE A 58 7.96 3.23 -4.12
C PHE A 58 7.02 4.06 -5.01
N GLY A 59 6.80 5.33 -4.68
CA GLY A 59 5.85 6.19 -5.40
C GLY A 59 4.39 5.80 -5.21
N ASP A 60 4.08 4.84 -4.31
CA ASP A 60 2.72 4.39 -4.03
C ASP A 60 2.40 4.61 -2.54
N PRO A 61 1.59 5.62 -2.20
CA PRO A 61 1.24 5.92 -0.83
C PRO A 61 0.28 4.88 -0.25
N ILE A 62 0.54 4.48 1.00
CA ILE A 62 -0.28 3.54 1.78
C ILE A 62 -1.24 4.29 2.70
N LEU A 63 -2.36 3.64 3.10
CA LEU A 63 -3.44 4.17 3.94
C LEU A 63 -4.29 5.29 3.33
N PHE A 64 -3.67 6.26 2.65
CA PHE A 64 -4.33 7.31 1.88
C PHE A 64 -3.36 7.87 0.85
N LYS A 65 -3.89 8.41 -0.25
CA LYS A 65 -3.06 8.94 -1.32
C LYS A 65 -2.59 10.34 -1.00
N ILE A 66 -1.31 10.59 -1.27
CA ILE A 66 -0.73 11.93 -1.29
C ILE A 66 -0.03 12.07 -2.65
N PHE A 67 -0.40 13.08 -3.43
CA PHE A 67 0.21 13.31 -4.74
C PHE A 67 0.16 14.78 -5.14
N ILE A 68 1.00 15.16 -6.10
CA ILE A 68 1.04 16.50 -6.68
C ILE A 68 0.42 16.41 -8.07
N ASP A 69 -0.54 17.28 -8.35
CA ASP A 69 -1.17 17.39 -9.68
C ASP A 69 -1.54 18.84 -9.97
N ALA A 70 -1.92 19.15 -11.21
CA ALA A 70 -2.44 20.46 -11.59
C ALA A 70 -3.67 20.81 -10.75
N GLU A 71 -3.79 22.07 -10.32
CA GLU A 71 -4.94 22.52 -9.54
C GLU A 71 -6.20 22.53 -10.43
N SER A 72 -7.27 21.88 -9.96
CA SER A 72 -8.50 21.66 -10.74
C SER A 72 -9.18 22.94 -11.25
N LYS A 73 -9.01 24.07 -10.56
CA LYS A 73 -9.57 25.39 -10.94
C LYS A 73 -8.55 26.34 -11.57
N ASN A 74 -7.25 26.08 -11.42
CA ASN A 74 -6.17 26.82 -12.05
C ASN A 74 -5.03 25.87 -12.44
N THR A 75 -5.10 25.35 -13.66
CA THR A 75 -4.16 24.33 -14.17
C THR A 75 -2.75 24.86 -14.43
N THR A 76 -2.49 26.15 -14.21
CA THR A 76 -1.14 26.73 -14.30
C THR A 76 -0.31 26.53 -13.03
N ILE A 77 -0.95 26.12 -11.94
CA ILE A 77 -0.30 25.82 -10.67
C ILE A 77 -0.54 24.36 -10.28
N HIS A 78 0.32 23.83 -9.41
CA HIS A 78 0.17 22.50 -8.84
C HIS A 78 -0.33 22.59 -7.40
N GLY A 79 -1.14 21.63 -7.00
CA GLY A 79 -1.62 21.45 -5.63
C GLY A 79 -1.14 20.13 -5.04
N LEU A 80 -1.03 20.08 -3.72
CA LEU A 80 -0.92 18.84 -2.97
C LEU A 80 -2.33 18.28 -2.76
N TYR A 81 -2.55 17.04 -3.19
CA TYR A 81 -3.82 16.33 -3.05
C TYR A 81 -3.71 15.24 -2.01
N ILE A 82 -4.75 15.13 -1.18
CA ILE A 82 -4.98 14.01 -0.27
C ILE A 82 -6.27 13.32 -0.71
N ASP A 83 -6.21 12.01 -0.92
CA ASP A 83 -7.37 11.22 -1.34
C ASP A 83 -7.42 9.86 -0.63
N GLN A 84 -8.54 9.16 -0.75
CA GLN A 84 -8.73 7.84 -0.13
C GLN A 84 -7.70 6.80 -0.60
N ALA A 85 -7.46 5.80 0.24
CA ALA A 85 -6.55 4.69 -0.03
C ALA A 85 -6.90 3.92 -1.32
N ASN A 86 -5.90 3.27 -1.90
CA ASN A 86 -6.13 2.07 -2.70
C ASN A 86 -6.20 0.85 -1.79
N LEU A 87 -7.03 -0.12 -2.14
CA LEU A 87 -7.03 -1.45 -1.52
C LEU A 87 -6.07 -2.35 -2.31
N GLY A 88 -5.57 -3.42 -1.70
CA GLY A 88 -4.60 -4.32 -2.35
C GLY A 88 -5.13 -5.04 -3.59
N LEU A 89 -6.45 -5.24 -3.70
CA LEU A 89 -7.09 -5.73 -4.92
C LEU A 89 -7.20 -4.68 -6.04
N GLY A 90 -6.85 -3.41 -5.77
CA GLY A 90 -6.77 -2.32 -6.74
C GLY A 90 -7.84 -1.24 -6.56
N SER A 91 -7.75 -0.18 -7.38
CA SER A 91 -8.71 0.94 -7.36
C SER A 91 -10.11 0.47 -7.76
N GLY A 92 -11.14 0.97 -7.07
CA GLY A 92 -12.54 0.62 -7.36
C GLY A 92 -12.96 -0.80 -6.93
N THR A 93 -12.11 -1.55 -6.21
CA THR A 93 -12.40 -2.93 -5.79
C THR A 93 -13.05 -3.04 -4.41
N ARG A 94 -13.54 -1.92 -3.85
CA ARG A 94 -14.22 -1.86 -2.54
C ARG A 94 -15.22 -3.00 -2.33
N ASP A 95 -16.04 -3.30 -3.33
CA ASP A 95 -17.08 -4.31 -3.20
C ASP A 95 -16.53 -5.75 -3.14
N TYR A 96 -15.29 -6.00 -3.57
CA TYR A 96 -14.64 -7.32 -3.42
C TYR A 96 -14.39 -7.67 -1.95
N TYR A 97 -14.25 -6.65 -1.10
CA TYR A 97 -14.09 -6.79 0.34
C TYR A 97 -15.44 -6.84 1.06
N LEU A 98 -16.44 -6.07 0.58
CA LEU A 98 -17.69 -5.85 1.31
C LEU A 98 -18.85 -6.74 0.85
N ASN A 99 -18.82 -7.29 -0.37
CA ASN A 99 -19.87 -8.14 -0.90
C ASN A 99 -19.36 -9.57 -1.14
N LEU A 100 -19.24 -10.31 -0.03
CA LEU A 100 -18.76 -11.70 -0.03
C LEU A 100 -19.71 -12.69 -0.72
N ILE A 101 -20.99 -12.33 -0.90
CA ILE A 101 -21.96 -13.13 -1.65
C ILE A 101 -21.64 -13.07 -3.15
N LYS A 102 -21.35 -11.86 -3.66
CA LYS A 102 -21.09 -11.64 -5.08
C LYS A 102 -19.66 -11.96 -5.48
N PHE A 103 -18.69 -11.75 -4.59
CA PHE A 103 -17.26 -11.87 -4.90
C PHE A 103 -16.47 -12.84 -4.00
N PRO A 104 -17.01 -14.01 -3.58
CA PRO A 104 -16.33 -14.89 -2.62
C PRO A 104 -14.97 -15.39 -3.11
N LYS A 105 -14.83 -15.58 -4.42
CA LYS A 105 -13.60 -16.09 -5.05
C LYS A 105 -12.45 -15.07 -5.06
N HIS A 106 -12.75 -13.77 -5.09
CA HIS A 106 -11.73 -12.73 -5.23
C HIS A 106 -10.94 -12.61 -3.92
N LEU A 107 -11.64 -12.48 -2.79
CA LEU A 107 -10.99 -12.38 -1.49
C LEU A 107 -10.25 -13.68 -1.12
N LYS A 108 -10.80 -14.84 -1.50
CA LYS A 108 -10.12 -16.12 -1.33
C LYS A 108 -8.79 -16.17 -2.11
N ALA A 109 -8.83 -15.85 -3.41
CA ALA A 109 -7.63 -15.84 -4.24
C ALA A 109 -6.60 -14.80 -3.76
N TYR A 110 -7.05 -13.67 -3.23
CA TYR A 110 -6.17 -12.65 -2.67
C TYR A 110 -5.44 -13.14 -1.42
N LYS A 111 -6.13 -13.81 -0.49
CA LYS A 111 -5.50 -14.46 0.68
C LYS A 111 -4.48 -15.52 0.26
N GLU A 112 -4.81 -16.34 -0.74
CA GLU A 112 -3.90 -17.35 -1.28
C GLU A 112 -2.66 -16.69 -1.92
N TYR A 113 -2.85 -15.63 -2.69
CA TYR A 113 -1.76 -14.85 -3.27
C TYR A 113 -0.85 -14.23 -2.18
N GLN A 114 -1.43 -13.64 -1.14
CA GLN A 114 -0.66 -13.10 0.00
C GLN A 114 0.14 -14.22 0.68
N LEU A 115 -0.46 -15.39 0.91
CA LEU A 115 0.21 -16.52 1.55
C LEU A 115 1.41 -17.02 0.73
N GLU A 116 1.23 -17.27 -0.56
CA GLU A 116 2.32 -17.74 -1.42
C GLU A 116 3.42 -16.68 -1.58
N THR A 117 3.04 -15.40 -1.65
CA THR A 117 4.02 -14.30 -1.71
C THR A 117 4.83 -14.21 -0.41
N LEU A 118 4.19 -14.30 0.76
CA LEU A 118 4.88 -14.29 2.05
C LEU A 118 5.84 -15.47 2.20
N LYS A 119 5.42 -16.67 1.81
CA LYS A 119 6.30 -17.86 1.81
C LYS A 119 7.57 -17.62 0.99
N LEU A 120 7.45 -17.03 -0.21
CA LEU A 120 8.59 -16.73 -1.07
C LEU A 120 9.52 -15.69 -0.45
N VAL A 121 8.96 -14.61 0.11
CA VAL A 121 9.75 -13.55 0.74
C VAL A 121 10.49 -14.08 1.98
N LEU A 122 9.80 -14.78 2.87
CA LEU A 122 10.39 -15.31 4.10
C LEU A 122 11.43 -16.40 3.83
N SER A 123 11.15 -17.31 2.88
CA SER A 123 12.14 -18.30 2.44
C SER A 123 13.38 -17.61 1.86
N GLY A 124 13.19 -16.56 1.06
CA GLY A 124 14.29 -15.77 0.52
C GLY A 124 15.09 -15.00 1.58
N ALA A 125 14.45 -14.67 2.71
CA ALA A 125 15.08 -14.04 3.85
C ALA A 125 15.73 -15.04 4.83
N ASN A 126 15.64 -16.35 4.54
CA ASN A 126 16.03 -17.45 5.43
C ASN A 126 15.32 -17.42 6.80
N ILE A 127 14.07 -16.96 6.83
CA ILE A 127 13.23 -16.90 8.04
C ILE A 127 12.34 -18.13 8.08
N SER A 128 12.34 -18.85 9.21
CA SER A 128 11.40 -19.94 9.45
C SER A 128 10.04 -19.38 9.83
N TYR A 129 8.97 -20.03 9.38
CA TYR A 129 7.61 -19.58 9.63
C TYR A 129 6.66 -20.75 9.86
N ASN A 130 5.65 -20.52 10.70
CA ASN A 130 4.53 -21.44 10.86
C ASN A 130 3.40 -21.06 9.89
N ILE A 131 2.91 -22.03 9.12
CA ILE A 131 1.84 -21.79 8.13
C ILE A 131 0.55 -21.28 8.81
N SER A 132 0.21 -21.77 9.99
CA SER A 132 -0.99 -21.35 10.71
C SER A 132 -0.87 -19.90 11.21
N GLU A 133 0.33 -19.48 11.64
CA GLU A 133 0.58 -18.09 12.07
C GLU A 133 0.48 -17.14 10.88
N LEU A 134 1.10 -17.48 9.74
CA LEU A 134 0.99 -16.67 8.53
C LEU A 134 -0.47 -16.52 8.06
N ILE A 135 -1.28 -17.56 8.18
CA ILE A 135 -2.71 -17.48 7.85
C ILE A 135 -3.43 -16.52 8.79
N ASN A 136 -3.07 -16.48 10.08
CA ASN A 136 -3.64 -15.52 11.02
C ASN A 136 -3.22 -14.10 10.67
N ASP A 137 -1.94 -13.84 10.41
CA ASP A 137 -1.44 -12.53 10.01
C ASP A 137 -2.15 -12.01 8.74
N ILE A 138 -2.35 -12.89 7.75
CA ILE A 138 -3.10 -12.57 6.53
C ILE A 138 -4.56 -12.23 6.85
N ASN A 139 -5.19 -12.97 7.76
CA ASN A 139 -6.56 -12.68 8.15
C ASN A 139 -6.67 -11.31 8.84
N ASP A 140 -5.68 -10.93 9.65
CA ASP A 140 -5.62 -9.62 10.30
C ASP A 140 -5.40 -8.50 9.29
N ILE A 141 -4.51 -8.70 8.30
CA ILE A 141 -4.33 -7.76 7.17
C ILE A 141 -5.65 -7.58 6.40
N ILE A 142 -6.36 -8.68 6.10
CA ILE A 142 -7.65 -8.59 5.39
C ILE A 142 -8.72 -7.92 6.24
N ALA A 143 -8.77 -8.19 7.54
CA ALA A 143 -9.69 -7.51 8.45
C ALA A 143 -9.43 -6.00 8.46
N PHE A 144 -8.17 -5.59 8.50
CA PHE A 144 -7.77 -4.19 8.41
C PHE A 144 -8.15 -3.56 7.06
N GLU A 145 -7.87 -4.22 5.93
CA GLU A 145 -8.28 -3.74 4.60
C GLU A 145 -9.81 -3.64 4.46
N ILE A 146 -10.59 -4.53 5.10
CA ILE A 146 -12.05 -4.44 5.15
C ILE A 146 -12.50 -3.18 5.89
N GLU A 147 -11.87 -2.82 7.01
CA GLU A 147 -12.18 -1.56 7.71
C GLU A 147 -11.87 -0.34 6.84
N ILE A 148 -10.74 -0.35 6.11
CA ILE A 148 -10.44 0.71 5.12
C ILE A 148 -11.52 0.73 4.02
N ALA A 149 -11.92 -0.42 3.50
CA ALA A 149 -12.93 -0.51 2.45
C ALA A 149 -14.29 0.07 2.88
N LYS A 150 -14.66 -0.05 4.16
CA LYS A 150 -15.87 0.59 4.72
C LYS A 150 -15.79 2.11 4.67
N LEU A 151 -14.61 2.68 4.89
CA LEU A 151 -14.37 4.14 4.88
C LEU A 151 -14.25 4.72 3.46
N ILE A 152 -13.86 3.92 2.48
CA ILE A 152 -13.74 4.33 1.07
C ILE A 152 -15.10 4.73 0.50
N VAL A 153 -15.16 5.91 -0.11
CA VAL A 153 -16.35 6.40 -0.80
C VAL A 153 -16.47 5.67 -2.16
N PRO A 154 -17.63 5.08 -2.49
CA PRO A 154 -17.82 4.40 -3.77
C PRO A 154 -17.56 5.31 -4.98
N GLU A 155 -16.93 4.78 -6.03
CA GLU A 155 -16.60 5.53 -7.25
C GLU A 155 -17.81 6.23 -7.90
N ALA A 156 -18.98 5.60 -7.86
CA ALA A 156 -20.22 6.21 -8.35
C ALA A 156 -20.54 7.55 -7.67
N ASN A 157 -20.19 7.69 -6.38
CA ASN A 157 -20.42 8.89 -5.58
C ASN A 157 -19.30 9.94 -5.72
N ARG A 158 -18.23 9.61 -6.45
CA ARG A 158 -17.03 10.45 -6.66
C ARG A 158 -17.00 11.09 -8.05
N ARG A 159 -18.08 11.01 -8.83
CA ARG A 159 -18.15 11.54 -10.21
C ARG A 159 -18.27 13.07 -10.29
N ASN A 160 -18.68 13.73 -9.21
CA ASN A 160 -18.84 15.18 -9.18
C ASN A 160 -17.55 15.85 -8.69
N SER A 161 -16.72 16.31 -9.63
CA SER A 161 -15.42 16.96 -9.34
C SER A 161 -15.57 18.20 -8.46
N SER A 162 -16.62 19.00 -8.65
CA SER A 162 -16.88 20.19 -7.82
C SER A 162 -17.14 19.84 -6.35
N ARG A 163 -17.75 18.68 -6.07
CA ARG A 163 -17.96 18.20 -4.68
C ARG A 163 -16.71 17.57 -4.07
N LEU A 164 -15.84 16.99 -4.88
CA LEU A 164 -14.55 16.46 -4.44
C LEU A 164 -13.53 17.56 -4.16
N TYR A 165 -13.69 18.72 -4.80
CA TYR A 165 -12.80 19.86 -4.61
C TYR A 165 -12.99 20.51 -3.22
N ASN A 166 -12.11 20.15 -2.28
CA ASN A 166 -12.11 20.65 -0.91
C ASN A 166 -10.76 21.30 -0.57
N LYS A 167 -10.48 22.48 -1.14
CA LYS A 167 -9.23 23.20 -0.86
C LYS A 167 -9.15 23.59 0.62
N ARG A 168 -7.99 23.33 1.21
CA ARG A 168 -7.63 23.58 2.61
C ARG A 168 -6.21 24.14 2.69
N ILE A 169 -5.86 24.72 3.82
CA ILE A 169 -4.46 25.01 4.16
C ILE A 169 -3.88 23.84 4.95
N ILE A 170 -2.56 23.66 4.95
CA ILE A 170 -1.90 22.56 5.67
C ILE A 170 -2.26 22.58 7.16
N ALA A 171 -2.43 23.77 7.75
CA ALA A 171 -2.83 23.90 9.16
C ALA A 171 -4.17 23.23 9.50
N ASP A 172 -5.10 23.11 8.54
CA ASP A 172 -6.39 22.46 8.77
C ASP A 172 -6.22 20.95 9.03
N LEU A 173 -5.14 20.34 8.52
CA LEU A 173 -4.88 18.90 8.66
C LEU A 173 -4.60 18.51 10.11
N TYR A 174 -4.00 19.40 10.91
CA TYR A 174 -3.80 19.14 12.36
C TYR A 174 -5.11 18.93 13.11
N THR A 175 -6.23 19.46 12.59
CA THR A 175 -7.57 19.25 13.17
C THR A 175 -8.32 18.12 12.49
N LEU A 176 -8.18 17.95 11.18
CA LEU A 176 -8.91 16.95 10.40
C LEU A 176 -8.32 15.53 10.53
N ILE A 177 -7.00 15.42 10.69
CA ILE A 177 -6.26 14.16 10.77
C ILE A 177 -5.22 14.27 11.91
N PRO A 178 -5.65 14.40 13.18
CA PRO A 178 -4.73 14.61 14.30
C PRO A 178 -3.79 13.44 14.58
N GLN A 179 -4.02 12.28 13.95
CA GLN A 179 -3.19 11.08 14.08
C GLN A 179 -1.94 11.10 13.19
N VAL A 180 -1.88 12.01 12.22
CA VAL A 180 -0.72 12.18 11.33
C VAL A 180 0.02 13.44 11.74
N SER A 181 1.27 13.29 12.18
CA SER A 181 2.16 14.42 12.43
C SER A 181 2.60 14.98 11.07
N LEU A 182 2.65 16.31 10.92
CA LEU A 182 3.13 16.98 9.71
C LEU A 182 4.40 17.76 10.01
#